data_AF-A0A7C5QPD9-F1
#
_entry.id   AF-A0A7C5QPD9-F1
#
_cell.length_a   1.000
_cell.length_b   1.000
_cell.length_c   1.000
_cell.angle_alpha   90.00
_cell.angle_beta   90.00
_cell.angle_gamma   90.00
#
_symmetry.space_group_name_H-M   'P 1'
#
loop_
_entity.id
_entity.type
_entity.pdbx_description
1 polymer ?
#
loop_
_entity_poly.entity_id
_entity_poly.type
_entity_poly.pdbx_seq_one_letter_code
_entity_poly.pdbx_strand_id
1 'polypeptide(L)'
;IADRADVVMEGRDIGTVVLPDADVKIFLSASPEVRARRRVEQRGGGGYAETLREIIRRDERDSTREIAPLNPASDATIIVTDQKTLTEVISEAIHLVKERLEGRWDHG
;
A
#
# COMPACT_ATOMS: atom_id res chain seq x y z
N ILE A 1 -13.71 -14.04 8.12
CA ILE A 1 -13.19 -14.55 6.81
C ILE A 1 -11.69 -14.80 6.93
N ALA A 2 -10.89 -13.82 7.37
CA ALA A 2 -9.45 -14.00 7.58
C ALA A 2 -9.06 -15.08 8.62
N ASP A 3 -9.92 -15.36 9.61
CA ASP A 3 -9.67 -16.39 10.64
C ASP A 3 -9.75 -17.85 10.14
N ARG A 4 -10.11 -18.07 8.87
CA ARG A 4 -10.36 -19.43 8.32
C ARG A 4 -9.64 -19.72 7.00
N ALA A 5 -8.90 -18.76 6.46
CA ALA A 5 -8.18 -18.89 5.20
C ALA A 5 -7.10 -17.82 5.10
N ASP A 6 -6.01 -18.13 4.40
CA ASP A 6 -5.01 -17.13 4.03
C ASP A 6 -5.60 -16.14 3.03
N VAL A 7 -5.51 -14.85 3.35
CA VAL A 7 -6.08 -13.78 2.54
C VAL A 7 -5.09 -12.66 2.32
N VAL A 8 -5.12 -12.08 1.12
CA VAL A 8 -4.49 -10.79 0.83
C VAL A 8 -5.60 -9.76 0.73
N MET A 9 -5.52 -8.69 1.52
CA MET A 9 -6.52 -7.63 1.55
C MET A 9 -5.86 -6.28 1.26
N GLU A 10 -6.48 -5.50 0.38
CA GLU A 10 -6.04 -4.17 -0.03
C GLU A 10 -7.05 -3.12 0.43
N GLY A 11 -6.56 -2.01 0.95
CA GLY A 11 -7.38 -0.91 1.45
C GLY A 11 -6.55 0.11 2.23
N ARG A 12 -7.22 1.07 2.86
CA ARG A 12 -6.55 2.21 3.53
C ARG A 12 -6.29 1.97 5.00
N ASP A 13 -7.18 1.22 5.63
CA ASP A 13 -7.28 1.02 7.08
C ASP A 13 -7.23 -0.47 7.43
N ILE A 14 -6.73 -1.31 6.51
CA ILE A 14 -6.68 -2.76 6.71
C ILE A 14 -5.79 -3.11 7.91
N GLY A 15 -4.53 -2.65 7.92
CA GLY A 15 -3.59 -2.99 8.99
C GLY A 15 -3.79 -2.21 10.29
N THR A 16 -4.69 -1.22 10.33
CA THR A 16 -4.93 -0.36 11.50
C THR A 16 -6.32 -0.58 12.13
N VAL A 17 -7.32 -0.96 11.35
CA VAL A 17 -8.72 -1.08 11.79
C VAL A 17 -9.32 -2.46 11.47
N VAL A 18 -9.21 -2.93 10.22
CA VAL A 18 -9.95 -4.13 9.77
C VAL A 18 -9.28 -5.44 10.21
N LEU A 19 -7.96 -5.52 10.06
CA LEU A 19 -7.10 -6.65 10.42
C LEU A 19 -5.84 -6.11 11.17
N PRO A 20 -6.03 -5.55 12.37
CA PRO A 20 -4.92 -5.00 13.16
C PRO A 20 -3.93 -6.07 13.62
N ASP A 21 -4.29 -7.35 13.58
CA ASP A 21 -3.43 -8.48 13.94
C ASP A 21 -2.94 -9.26 12.71
N ALA A 22 -2.99 -8.66 11.52
CA ALA A 22 -2.47 -9.29 10.30
C ALA A 22 -0.97 -9.64 10.44
N ASP A 23 -0.60 -10.85 10.03
CA ASP A 23 0.77 -11.37 10.12
C ASP A 23 1.80 -10.53 9.37
N VAL A 24 1.38 -9.96 8.24
CA VAL A 24 2.21 -9.10 7.40
C VAL A 24 1.40 -7.89 6.98
N LYS A 25 1.92 -6.71 7.29
CA LYS A 25 1.34 -5.43 6.89
C LYS A 25 2.32 -4.69 5.99
N ILE A 26 1.85 -4.34 4.79
CA ILE A 26 2.63 -3.62 3.79
C ILE A 26 1.94 -2.29 3.52
N PHE A 27 2.68 -1.20 3.62
CA PHE A 27 2.22 0.12 3.21
C PHE A 27 2.95 0.56 1.95
N LEU A 28 2.27 0.54 0.80
CA LEU A 28 2.84 1.00 -0.46
C LEU A 28 2.80 2.53 -0.52
N SER A 29 3.95 3.16 -0.71
CA SER A 29 4.08 4.61 -0.84
C SER A 29 4.72 4.99 -2.17
N ALA A 30 4.35 6.16 -2.69
CA ALA A 30 5.06 6.81 -3.77
C ALA A 30 4.82 8.33 -3.74
N SER A 31 5.77 9.11 -4.23
CA SER A 31 5.60 10.56 -4.35
C SER A 31 4.35 10.94 -5.14
N PRO A 32 3.67 12.05 -4.80
CA PRO A 32 2.57 12.60 -5.59
C PRO A 32 2.92 12.77 -7.08
N GLU A 33 4.15 13.17 -7.38
CA GLU A 33 4.67 13.39 -8.73
C GLU A 33 4.69 12.10 -9.53
N VAL A 34 5.24 11.01 -8.95
CA VAL A 34 5.26 9.70 -9.62
C VAL A 34 3.85 9.17 -9.81
N ARG A 35 2.96 9.30 -8.82
CA ARG A 35 1.56 8.87 -8.93
C ARG A 35 0.81 9.68 -10.00
N ALA A 36 1.04 10.99 -10.09
CA ALA A 36 0.44 11.84 -11.09
C ALA A 36 0.90 11.46 -12.50
N ARG A 37 2.21 11.24 -12.69
CA ARG A 37 2.79 10.79 -13.96
C ARG A 37 2.16 9.45 -14.40
N ARG A 38 2.20 8.43 -13.54
CA ARG A 38 1.62 7.10 -13.81
C ARG A 38 0.13 7.19 -14.18
N ARG A 39 -0.63 8.05 -13.51
CA ARG A 39 -2.07 8.21 -13.75
C ARG A 39 -2.38 8.88 -15.10
N VAL A 40 -1.57 9.85 -15.53
CA VAL A 40 -1.71 10.45 -16.87
C VAL A 40 -1.38 9.42 -17.95
N GLU A 41 -0.30 8.67 -17.77
CA GLU A 41 0.10 7.58 -18.69
C GLU A 41 -1.01 6.52 -18.82
N GLN A 42 -1.59 6.06 -17.70
CA GLN A 42 -2.66 5.07 -17.68
C GLN A 42 -3.96 5.55 -18.33
N ARG A 43 -4.29 6.83 -18.20
CA ARG A 43 -5.51 7.42 -18.79
C ARG A 43 -5.37 7.69 -20.29
N GLY A 44 -4.14 7.66 -20.83
CA GLY A 44 -3.86 8.06 -22.21
C GLY A 44 -4.08 9.56 -22.47
N GLY A 45 -4.08 10.39 -21.42
CA GLY A 45 -4.37 11.82 -21.51
C GLY A 45 -4.67 12.49 -20.16
N GLY A 46 -4.87 13.81 -20.20
CA GLY A 46 -5.10 14.66 -19.02
C GLY A 46 -3.86 15.48 -18.61
N GLY A 47 -4.10 16.59 -17.90
CA GLY A 47 -3.03 17.48 -17.45
C GLY A 47 -2.29 16.94 -16.23
N TYR A 48 -0.97 16.78 -16.33
CA TYR A 48 -0.12 16.41 -15.19
C TYR A 48 -0.33 17.32 -13.97
N ALA A 49 -0.33 18.64 -14.18
CA ALA A 49 -0.47 19.62 -13.09
C ALA A 49 -1.84 19.56 -12.39
N GLU A 50 -2.91 19.26 -13.13
CA GLU A 50 -4.24 19.06 -12.53
C GLU A 50 -4.27 17.76 -11.71
N THR A 51 -3.80 16.66 -12.31
CA THR A 51 -3.73 15.35 -11.65
C THR A 51 -2.90 15.40 -10.37
N LEU A 52 -1.76 16.10 -10.39
CA LEU A 52 -0.90 16.29 -9.22
C LEU A 52 -1.64 17.05 -8.10
N ARG A 53 -2.32 18.16 -8.43
CA ARG A 53 -3.10 18.93 -7.44
C ARG A 53 -4.24 18.10 -6.84
N GLU A 54 -4.93 17.31 -7.64
CA GLU A 54 -5.98 16.40 -7.15
C GLU A 54 -5.42 15.35 -6.19
N ILE A 55 -4.27 14.78 -6.53
CA ILE A 55 -3.59 13.77 -5.70
C ILE A 55 -3.18 14.37 -4.36
N ILE A 56 -2.47 15.51 -4.35
CA ILE A 56 -2.02 16.17 -3.12
C ILE A 56 -3.21 16.48 -2.21
N ARG A 57 -4.26 17.13 -2.75
CA ARG A 57 -5.47 17.45 -1.97
C ARG A 57 -6.14 16.20 -1.40
N ARG A 58 -6.16 15.11 -2.18
CA ARG A 58 -6.73 13.85 -1.73
C ARG A 58 -5.89 13.27 -0.59
N ASP A 59 -4.57 13.27 -0.71
CA ASP A 59 -3.69 12.71 0.30
C ASP A 59 -3.78 13.48 1.62
N GLU A 60 -3.74 14.81 1.56
CA GLU A 60 -3.95 15.69 2.72
C GLU A 60 -5.28 15.40 3.41
N ARG A 61 -6.37 15.35 2.63
CA ARG A 61 -7.69 15.04 3.17
C ARG A 61 -7.75 13.65 3.76
N ASP A 62 -7.12 12.65 3.13
CA ASP A 62 -7.22 11.26 3.55
C ASP A 62 -6.31 10.96 4.76
N SER A 63 -5.18 11.65 4.94
CA SER A 63 -4.29 11.51 6.11
C SER A 63 -4.76 12.25 7.35
N THR A 64 -5.59 13.29 7.19
CA THR A 64 -6.11 14.14 8.28
C THR A 64 -7.53 13.79 8.72
N ARG A 65 -8.14 12.71 8.17
CA ARG A 65 -9.48 12.29 8.59
C ARG A 65 -9.48 11.87 10.06
N GLU A 66 -10.52 12.25 10.78
CA GLU A 66 -10.71 11.88 12.19
C GLU A 66 -10.91 10.37 12.38
N ILE A 67 -11.60 9.72 11.43
CA ILE A 67 -11.87 8.29 11.43
C ILE A 67 -11.05 7.62 10.33
N ALA A 68 -10.28 6.60 10.71
CA ALA A 68 -9.47 5.77 9.81
C ALA A 68 -8.58 6.59 8.85
N PRO A 69 -7.68 7.47 9.37
CA PRO A 69 -6.76 8.21 8.52
C PRO A 69 -5.86 7.26 7.73
N LEU A 70 -5.51 7.63 6.50
CA LEU A 70 -4.53 6.89 5.71
C LEU A 70 -3.14 7.09 6.30
N ASN A 71 -2.81 6.26 7.29
CA ASN A 71 -1.50 6.19 7.93
C ASN A 71 -1.06 4.72 7.99
N PRO A 72 0.25 4.45 7.87
CA PRO A 72 0.77 3.11 8.08
C PRO A 72 0.49 2.66 9.53
N ALA A 73 0.20 1.37 9.71
CA ALA A 73 0.25 0.77 11.04
C ALA A 73 1.68 0.85 11.58
N SER A 74 1.86 0.91 12.91
CA SER A 74 3.17 1.07 13.55
C SER A 74 4.16 -0.06 13.22
N ASP A 75 3.64 -1.24 12.89
CA ASP A 75 4.38 -2.45 12.52
C ASP A 75 4.34 -2.73 11.01
N ALA A 76 3.77 -1.84 10.20
CA ALA A 76 3.77 -2.00 8.75
C ALA A 76 5.14 -1.72 8.14
N THR A 77 5.57 -2.56 7.21
CA THR A 77 6.73 -2.26 6.36
C THR A 77 6.31 -1.33 5.25
N ILE A 78 7.01 -0.19 5.11
CA ILE A 78 6.78 0.76 4.02
C ILE A 78 7.61 0.34 2.80
N ILE A 79 6.94 0.11 1.67
CA ILE A 79 7.60 -0.10 0.38
C ILE A 79 7.45 1.19 -0.44
N VAL A 80 8.54 1.92 -0.63
CA VAL A 80 8.60 3.08 -1.52
C VAL A 80 8.74 2.59 -2.96
N THR A 81 7.83 3.02 -3.83
CA THR A 81 7.69 2.51 -5.21
C THR A 81 8.11 3.49 -6.29
N ASP A 82 8.62 4.68 -5.94
CA ASP A 82 8.95 5.77 -6.87
C ASP A 82 9.80 5.35 -8.06
N GLN A 83 10.81 4.52 -7.80
CA GLN A 83 11.79 4.06 -8.79
C GLN A 83 11.69 2.55 -9.04
N LYS A 84 10.61 1.91 -8.59
CA LYS A 84 10.40 0.47 -8.76
C LYS A 84 9.43 0.20 -9.90
N THR A 85 9.76 -0.80 -10.70
CA THR A 85 8.84 -1.48 -11.62
C THR A 85 7.84 -2.33 -10.83
N LEU A 86 6.76 -2.74 -11.50
CA LEU A 86 5.78 -3.64 -10.90
C LEU A 86 6.43 -4.94 -10.39
N THR A 87 7.34 -5.52 -11.19
CA THR A 87 8.04 -6.75 -10.84
C THR A 87 8.89 -6.58 -9.58
N GLU A 88 9.63 -5.47 -9.45
CA GLU A 88 10.44 -5.21 -8.25
C GLU A 88 9.57 -5.05 -7.00
N VAL A 89 8.44 -4.33 -7.09
CA VAL A 89 7.50 -4.20 -5.97
C VAL A 89 6.92 -5.55 -5.56
N ILE A 90 6.55 -6.39 -6.54
CA ILE A 90 6.03 -7.74 -6.27
C ILE A 90 7.11 -8.61 -5.62
N SER A 91 8.33 -8.62 -6.14
CA SER A 91 9.43 -9.40 -5.60
C SER A 91 9.75 -9.03 -4.16
N GLU A 92 9.78 -7.74 -3.84
CA GLU A 92 10.02 -7.25 -2.48
C GLU A 92 8.87 -7.60 -1.53
N ALA A 93 7.61 -7.44 -1.96
CA ALA A 93 6.46 -7.85 -1.17
C ALA A 93 6.47 -9.35 -0.87
N ILE A 94 6.79 -10.19 -1.87
CA ILE A 94 6.91 -11.65 -1.68
C ILE A 94 8.06 -11.98 -0.73
N HIS A 95 9.22 -11.34 -0.88
CA HIS A 95 10.36 -11.57 0.00
C HIS A 95 10.01 -11.24 1.45
N LEU A 96 9.38 -10.09 1.68
CA LEU A 96 8.93 -9.68 3.01
C LEU A 96 7.93 -10.66 3.63
N VAL A 97 6.98 -11.15 2.83
CA VAL A 97 6.00 -12.15 3.30
C VAL A 97 6.70 -13.45 3.69
N LYS A 98 7.65 -13.92 2.89
CA LYS A 98 8.44 -15.12 3.21
C LYS A 98 9.24 -14.95 4.48
N GLU A 99 10.01 -13.87 4.59
CA GLU A 99 10.83 -13.56 5.77
C GLU A 99 9.99 -13.52 7.06
N ARG A 100 8.83 -12.85 7.02
CA ARG A 100 7.96 -12.75 8.20
C ARG A 100 7.25 -14.04 8.56
N LEU A 101 6.99 -14.89 7.58
CA LEU A 101 6.27 -16.14 7.80
C LEU A 101 7.22 -17.35 7.93
N GLU A 102 8.53 -17.19 7.83
CA GLU A 102 9.55 -18.27 7.77
C GLU A 102 9.63 -19.22 9.01
N GLY A 103 8.67 -19.16 9.93
CA GLY A 103 8.43 -20.19 10.97
C GLY A 103 7.03 -20.83 10.98
N ARG A 104 6.13 -20.42 10.07
CA ARG A 104 4.72 -20.88 10.01
C ARG A 104 4.41 -21.86 8.88
N TRP A 105 5.31 -22.03 7.92
CA TRP A 105 5.13 -22.93 6.76
C TRP A 105 5.57 -24.37 7.03
N ASP A 106 6.06 -24.68 8.23
CA ASP A 106 6.63 -26.01 8.58
C ASP A 106 5.59 -27.00 9.14
N HIS A 107 4.28 -26.73 8.96
CA HIS A 107 3.21 -27.61 9.42
C HIS A 107 2.15 -27.82 8.33
N GLY A 108 2.38 -28.81 7.46
CA GLY A 108 1.37 -29.35 6.54
C GLY A 108 1.93 -29.92 5.25
#